data_AF-A0A538NZ22-F1
#
_entry.id   AF-A0A538NZ22-F1
#
_cell.length_a   1.000
_cell.length_b   1.000
_cell.length_c   1.000
_cell.angle_alpha   90.00
_cell.angle_beta   90.00
_cell.angle_gamma   90.00
#
_symmetry.space_group_name_H-M   'P 1'
#
loop_
_entity.id
_entity.type
_entity.pdbx_description
1 polymer ?
#
loop_
_entity_poly.entity_id
_entity_poly.type
_entity_poly.pdbx_seq_one_letter_code
_entity_poly.pdbx_strand_id
1 'polypeptide(L)'
;MFVEGEQAEEFCNLLRSKYDKARLRRDFYQVLKRNTPKLSYFIREGRLPSRGTLRLRYSRNVVPITVDVTEEFGRLLGYHAAEGNLERHGRGGLCELTFGNREDGYVRDAVRCVNKVFAIKATVRARKNRLDVRYGGKLLSTIYAAALHTGLHARDKQVPFVMFNAPNEVKKEFLRGCFRGDRMVNYDEGTRLSLKTVSRKLSSDLTVLLRQLGCVSYVWRSGTAYVVSCADVTPIQDVANEICRRFIHTSSKIRSMPSALVYPLRREIKQLVPYGKRTQLHQMLFTQGWKTRVGYARLSKAFQMFETETGSERLQTLMNLVKNDIVLLPVKSIRNLGRANTDVYDLEVEGIHTFVGGVGGLVLHNSDIVKYKLPSDKLTEIDIKRLHELKQDPRYTDKMWHEELDTFLRIKKKSEQEAFSRYGLSYIVDTYLPEKLKLMKNA
;
A
#
# COMPACT_ATOMS: atom_id res chain seq x y z
N MET A 1 11.01 -0.26 -28.37
CA MET A 1 11.55 0.99 -27.82
C MET A 1 13.03 1.08 -28.16
N PHE A 2 13.49 2.28 -28.45
CA PHE A 2 14.88 2.61 -28.75
C PHE A 2 15.49 3.35 -27.58
N VAL A 3 16.78 3.12 -27.34
CA VAL A 3 17.58 3.81 -26.33
C VAL A 3 18.40 4.87 -27.04
N GLU A 4 18.46 6.07 -26.45
CA GLU A 4 19.17 7.22 -27.00
C GLU A 4 19.99 7.92 -25.93
N GLY A 5 21.11 8.52 -26.34
CA GLY A 5 22.10 9.14 -25.46
C GLY A 5 23.43 8.37 -25.49
N GLU A 6 24.38 8.82 -24.67
CA GLU A 6 25.76 8.34 -24.62
C GLU A 6 25.86 6.81 -24.47
N GLN A 7 25.11 6.22 -23.52
CA GLN A 7 25.11 4.76 -23.31
C GLN A 7 24.60 3.97 -24.53
N ALA A 8 23.79 4.58 -25.39
CA ALA A 8 23.36 3.94 -26.64
C ALA A 8 24.54 3.80 -27.62
N GLU A 9 25.38 4.83 -27.70
CA GLU A 9 26.56 4.85 -28.57
C GLU A 9 27.64 3.90 -28.06
N GLU A 10 27.94 3.94 -26.76
CA GLU A 10 28.84 3.00 -26.09
C GLU A 10 28.42 1.55 -26.34
N PHE A 11 27.13 1.26 -26.19
CA PHE A 11 26.61 -0.09 -26.41
C PHE A 11 26.66 -0.50 -27.87
N CYS A 12 26.42 0.41 -28.82
CA CYS A 12 26.61 0.13 -30.24
C CYS A 12 28.07 -0.18 -30.57
N ASN A 13 29.02 0.56 -29.99
CA ASN A 13 30.46 0.32 -30.18
C ASN A 13 30.90 -1.02 -29.59
N LEU A 14 30.42 -1.36 -28.40
CA LEU A 14 30.62 -2.67 -27.79
C LEU A 14 30.10 -3.81 -28.68
N LEU A 15 28.89 -3.68 -29.22
CA LEU A 15 28.34 -4.73 -30.09
C LEU A 15 29.17 -4.89 -31.38
N ARG A 16 29.71 -3.79 -31.93
CA ARG A 16 30.59 -3.82 -33.10
C ARG A 16 31.96 -4.45 -32.82
N SER A 17 32.50 -4.29 -31.62
CA SER A 17 33.76 -4.94 -31.24
C SER A 17 33.55 -6.42 -30.88
N LYS A 18 32.39 -6.78 -30.32
CA LYS A 18 32.08 -8.14 -29.86
C LYS A 18 31.63 -9.08 -30.98
N TYR A 19 30.94 -8.58 -32.00
CA TYR A 19 30.27 -9.41 -33.00
C TYR A 19 30.63 -9.05 -34.44
N ASP A 20 30.66 -10.06 -35.31
CA ASP A 20 30.87 -9.89 -36.73
C ASP A 20 29.66 -9.24 -37.44
N LYS A 21 29.86 -8.78 -38.68
CA LYS A 21 28.80 -8.13 -39.47
C LYS A 21 27.61 -9.06 -39.72
N ALA A 22 27.83 -10.37 -39.84
CA ALA A 22 26.76 -11.34 -40.10
C ALA A 22 25.80 -11.46 -38.90
N ARG A 23 26.35 -11.63 -37.69
CA ARG A 23 25.57 -11.68 -36.46
C ARG A 23 24.91 -10.35 -36.15
N LEU A 24 25.60 -9.23 -36.35
CA LEU A 24 25.00 -7.89 -36.19
C LEU A 24 23.80 -7.67 -37.12
N ARG A 25 23.85 -8.13 -38.37
CA ARG A 25 22.69 -8.06 -39.30
C ARG A 25 21.51 -8.91 -38.84
N ARG A 26 21.77 -10.10 -38.31
CA ARG A 26 20.75 -11.05 -37.85
C ARG A 26 20.07 -10.57 -36.56
N ASP A 27 20.86 -10.19 -35.58
CA ASP A 27 20.41 -10.01 -34.19
C ASP A 27 20.25 -8.55 -33.77
N PHE A 28 21.09 -7.67 -34.33
CA PHE A 28 21.24 -6.28 -33.87
C PHE A 28 21.09 -5.28 -35.02
N TYR A 29 20.25 -5.58 -36.01
CA TYR A 29 20.13 -4.83 -37.26
C TYR A 29 20.04 -3.29 -37.11
N GLN A 30 19.39 -2.78 -36.06
CA GLN A 30 19.26 -1.34 -35.84
C GLN A 30 20.58 -0.65 -35.46
N VAL A 31 21.55 -1.39 -34.91
CA VAL A 31 22.92 -0.92 -34.64
C VAL A 31 23.64 -0.59 -35.94
N LEU A 32 23.45 -1.42 -36.98
CA LEU A 32 24.04 -1.19 -38.31
C LEU A 32 23.28 -0.11 -39.08
N LYS A 33 21.95 -0.11 -39.03
CA LYS A 33 21.13 0.77 -39.87
C LYS A 33 21.10 2.21 -39.39
N ARG A 34 21.01 2.43 -38.08
CA ARG A 34 20.66 3.76 -37.51
C ARG A 34 21.53 4.17 -36.33
N ASN A 35 22.48 3.34 -35.91
CA ASN A 35 23.21 3.52 -34.65
C ASN A 35 22.28 3.74 -33.45
N THR A 36 21.08 3.15 -33.46
CA THR A 36 20.08 3.31 -32.40
C THR A 36 19.68 1.93 -31.87
N PRO A 37 20.25 1.47 -30.75
CA PRO A 37 19.96 0.17 -30.21
C PRO A 37 18.55 0.11 -29.64
N LYS A 38 17.89 -1.06 -29.77
CA LYS A 38 16.62 -1.31 -29.09
C LYS A 38 16.90 -1.64 -27.62
N LEU A 39 15.97 -1.29 -26.73
CA LEU A 39 16.05 -1.72 -25.32
C LEU A 39 16.14 -3.26 -25.19
N SER A 40 15.46 -4.00 -26.07
CA SER A 40 15.54 -5.46 -26.13
C SER A 40 16.94 -6.01 -26.42
N TYR A 41 17.82 -5.21 -27.04
CA TYR A 41 19.20 -5.61 -27.30
C TYR A 41 20.06 -5.55 -26.05
N PHE A 42 19.86 -4.53 -25.21
CA PHE A 42 20.48 -4.46 -23.88
C PHE A 42 20.08 -5.67 -23.04
N ILE A 43 18.77 -5.95 -22.95
CA ILE A 43 18.24 -7.09 -22.18
C ILE A 43 18.85 -8.42 -22.66
N ARG A 44 18.95 -8.61 -23.99
CA ARG A 44 19.57 -9.80 -24.59
C ARG A 44 21.03 -9.99 -24.17
N GLU A 45 21.75 -8.91 -23.97
CA GLU A 45 23.15 -8.93 -23.50
C GLU A 45 23.28 -8.95 -21.98
N GLY A 46 22.17 -9.15 -21.24
CA GLY A 46 22.18 -9.13 -19.78
C GLY A 46 22.51 -7.77 -19.18
N ARG A 47 22.26 -6.69 -19.93
CA ARG A 47 22.53 -5.30 -19.52
C ARG A 47 21.25 -4.50 -19.46
N LEU A 48 21.20 -3.51 -18.57
CA LEU A 48 20.16 -2.49 -18.56
C LEU A 48 20.81 -1.12 -18.64
N PRO A 49 20.37 -0.25 -19.55
CA PRO A 49 20.85 1.12 -19.57
C PRO A 49 20.36 1.84 -18.31
N SER A 50 21.17 2.76 -17.80
CA SER A 50 20.87 3.60 -16.63
C SER A 50 20.84 5.08 -16.95
N ARG A 51 21.28 5.50 -18.14
CA ARG A 51 21.31 6.91 -18.58
C ARG A 51 20.83 7.06 -20.01
N GLY A 52 20.21 8.20 -20.29
CA GLY A 52 19.65 8.53 -21.60
C GLY A 52 18.13 8.48 -21.60
N THR A 53 17.56 8.30 -22.79
CA THR A 53 16.11 8.34 -22.99
C THR A 53 15.59 7.16 -23.81
N LEU A 54 14.30 6.89 -23.65
CA LEU A 54 13.54 5.89 -24.36
C LEU A 54 12.59 6.56 -25.35
N ARG A 55 12.55 6.03 -26.57
CA ARG A 55 11.65 6.51 -27.63
C ARG A 55 10.94 5.35 -28.32
N LEU A 56 9.69 5.59 -28.73
CA LEU A 56 9.00 4.70 -29.68
C LEU A 56 9.34 5.05 -31.12
N ARG A 57 9.29 4.07 -32.02
CA ARG A 57 9.54 4.30 -33.45
C ARG A 57 8.60 5.40 -33.97
N TYR A 58 9.15 6.41 -34.63
CA TYR A 58 8.42 7.55 -35.19
C TYR A 58 7.74 8.49 -34.19
N SER A 59 7.93 8.28 -32.88
CA SER A 59 7.42 9.21 -31.88
C SER A 59 8.38 10.39 -31.71
N ARG A 60 7.83 11.60 -31.54
CA ARG A 60 8.59 12.78 -31.16
C ARG A 60 8.85 12.87 -29.64
N ASN A 61 8.13 12.05 -28.86
CA ASN A 61 8.22 12.08 -27.40
C ASN A 61 9.27 11.10 -26.89
N VAL A 62 10.09 11.58 -25.97
CA VAL A 62 11.07 10.79 -25.22
C VAL A 62 10.65 10.70 -23.76
N VAL A 63 11.11 9.65 -23.09
CA VAL A 63 10.95 9.48 -21.64
C VAL A 63 12.33 9.11 -21.09
N PRO A 64 12.81 9.69 -19.98
CA PRO A 64 14.08 9.29 -19.38
C PRO A 64 14.09 7.79 -19.01
N ILE A 65 15.26 7.14 -19.11
CA ILE A 65 15.39 5.71 -18.78
C ILE A 65 15.15 5.46 -17.30
N THR A 66 15.68 6.32 -16.45
CA THR A 66 15.49 6.33 -15.01
C THR A 66 14.58 7.49 -14.63
N VAL A 67 13.64 7.23 -13.72
CA VAL A 67 12.77 8.27 -13.16
C VAL A 67 12.94 8.20 -11.65
N ASP A 68 13.44 9.28 -11.07
CA ASP A 68 13.65 9.36 -9.63
C ASP A 68 12.32 9.48 -8.90
N VAL A 69 12.20 8.78 -7.77
CA VAL A 69 11.00 8.80 -6.92
C VAL A 69 11.03 10.06 -6.05
N THR A 70 10.75 11.19 -6.69
CA THR A 70 10.72 12.54 -6.10
C THR A 70 9.34 12.91 -5.59
N GLU A 71 9.26 13.99 -4.81
CA GLU A 71 8.01 14.61 -4.38
C GLU A 71 7.10 14.98 -5.55
N GLU A 72 7.64 15.57 -6.63
CA GLU A 72 6.88 15.89 -7.83
C GLU A 72 6.37 14.64 -8.56
N PHE A 73 7.14 13.55 -8.56
CA PHE A 73 6.67 12.29 -9.12
C PHE A 73 5.52 11.71 -8.29
N GLY A 74 5.66 11.68 -6.96
CA GLY A 74 4.60 11.28 -6.04
C GLY A 74 3.33 12.10 -6.27
N ARG A 75 3.44 13.43 -6.29
CA ARG A 75 2.32 14.34 -6.53
C ARG A 75 1.65 14.12 -7.89
N LEU A 76 2.42 13.91 -8.95
CA LEU A 76 1.90 13.65 -10.28
C LEU A 76 1.13 12.32 -10.36
N LEU A 77 1.62 11.28 -9.68
CA LEU A 77 0.89 10.01 -9.56
C LEU A 77 -0.39 10.16 -8.74
N GLY A 78 -0.38 11.00 -7.69
CA GLY A 78 -1.56 11.34 -6.92
C GLY A 78 -2.63 12.04 -7.76
N TYR A 79 -2.24 13.05 -8.55
CA TYR A 79 -3.14 13.67 -9.53
C TYR A 79 -3.69 12.66 -10.52
N HIS A 80 -2.88 11.70 -10.97
CA HIS A 80 -3.35 10.66 -11.88
C HIS A 80 -4.37 9.72 -11.22
N ALA A 81 -4.14 9.34 -9.96
CA ALA A 81 -5.07 8.51 -9.21
C ALA A 81 -6.45 9.17 -9.05
N ALA A 82 -6.50 10.49 -8.84
CA ALA A 82 -7.75 11.24 -8.80
C ALA A 82 -8.30 11.54 -10.22
N GLU A 83 -7.59 12.37 -10.98
CA GLU A 83 -8.08 13.01 -12.21
C GLU A 83 -7.55 12.41 -13.52
N GLY A 84 -6.69 11.39 -13.41
CA GLY A 84 -6.01 10.81 -14.56
C GLY A 84 -6.90 10.00 -15.48
N ASN A 85 -6.69 10.19 -16.77
CA ASN A 85 -7.19 9.36 -17.85
C ASN A 85 -6.04 9.02 -18.82
N LEU A 86 -6.04 7.78 -19.31
CA LEU A 86 -5.05 7.31 -20.28
C LEU A 86 -5.75 7.10 -21.63
N GLU A 87 -5.51 8.02 -22.56
CA GLU A 87 -6.17 8.00 -23.87
C GLU A 87 -5.69 6.78 -24.68
N ARG A 88 -6.64 6.05 -25.29
CA ARG A 88 -6.37 4.83 -26.09
C ARG A 88 -6.85 4.97 -27.54
N HIS A 89 -6.58 6.09 -28.22
CA HIS A 89 -6.87 6.15 -29.65
C HIS A 89 -5.83 5.37 -30.47
N GLY A 90 -6.30 4.72 -31.55
CA GLY A 90 -5.51 3.82 -32.41
C GLY A 90 -4.27 4.45 -33.07
N ARG A 91 -4.11 5.78 -33.01
CA ARG A 91 -2.92 6.50 -33.51
C ARG A 91 -2.23 7.40 -32.47
N GLY A 92 -2.70 7.45 -31.23
CA GLY A 92 -2.11 8.30 -30.18
C GLY A 92 -2.57 7.92 -28.79
N GLY A 93 -1.65 7.41 -27.97
CA GLY A 93 -1.85 7.38 -26.51
C GLY A 93 -1.31 8.66 -25.89
N LEU A 94 -1.95 9.16 -24.85
CA LEU A 94 -1.47 10.30 -24.06
C LEU A 94 -1.98 10.22 -22.62
N CYS A 95 -1.30 10.92 -21.73
CA CYS A 95 -1.77 11.11 -20.36
C CYS A 95 -2.57 12.41 -20.29
N GLU A 96 -3.76 12.35 -19.71
CA GLU A 96 -4.62 13.51 -19.45
C GLU A 96 -4.96 13.59 -17.96
N LEU A 97 -4.92 14.80 -17.40
CA LEU A 97 -5.47 15.12 -16.08
C LEU A 97 -6.57 16.16 -16.30
N THR A 98 -7.73 15.95 -15.70
CA THR A 98 -8.88 16.85 -15.84
C THR A 98 -9.10 17.62 -14.54
N PHE A 99 -9.19 18.94 -14.60
CA PHE A 99 -9.44 19.77 -13.42
C PHE A 99 -10.65 20.68 -13.63
N GLY A 100 -11.24 21.18 -12.55
CA GLY A 100 -12.30 22.20 -12.63
C GLY A 100 -11.76 23.56 -13.09
N ASN A 101 -12.64 24.40 -13.64
CA ASN A 101 -12.27 25.73 -14.15
C ASN A 101 -11.68 26.70 -13.10
N ARG A 102 -11.84 26.42 -11.79
CA ARG A 102 -11.32 27.27 -10.70
C ARG A 102 -10.04 26.72 -10.08
N GLU A 103 -9.44 25.71 -10.71
CA GLU A 103 -8.30 24.96 -10.18
C GLU A 103 -6.99 25.27 -10.94
N ASP A 104 -6.86 26.48 -11.48
CA ASP A 104 -5.66 26.94 -12.21
C ASP A 104 -4.35 26.76 -11.43
N GLY A 105 -4.43 26.85 -10.09
CA GLY A 105 -3.30 26.54 -9.21
C GLY A 105 -2.82 25.08 -9.35
N TYR A 106 -3.75 24.13 -9.39
CA TYR A 106 -3.44 22.71 -9.54
C TYR A 106 -2.99 22.37 -10.97
N VAL A 107 -3.57 23.04 -11.97
CA VAL A 107 -3.12 22.93 -13.36
C VAL A 107 -1.66 23.36 -13.50
N ARG A 108 -1.28 24.53 -12.97
CA ARG A 108 0.11 25.01 -12.98
C ARG A 108 1.05 24.06 -12.25
N ASP A 109 0.59 23.53 -11.12
CA ASP A 109 1.36 22.56 -10.33
C ASP A 109 1.59 21.24 -11.07
N ALA A 110 0.55 20.69 -11.72
CA ALA A 110 0.64 19.48 -12.52
C ALA A 110 1.57 19.67 -13.73
N VAL A 111 1.48 20.80 -14.44
CA VAL A 111 2.39 21.14 -15.55
C VAL A 111 3.84 21.19 -15.06
N ARG A 112 4.11 21.81 -13.91
CA ARG A 112 5.44 21.87 -13.30
C ARG A 112 5.95 20.47 -12.95
N CYS A 113 5.12 19.61 -12.36
CA CYS A 113 5.50 18.24 -12.01
C CYS A 113 5.84 17.42 -13.26
N VAL A 114 5.04 17.51 -14.32
CA VAL A 114 5.31 16.85 -15.60
C VAL A 114 6.66 17.29 -16.18
N ASN A 115 6.93 18.60 -16.16
CA ASN A 115 8.17 19.14 -16.68
C ASN A 115 9.39 18.66 -15.87
N LYS A 116 9.33 18.72 -14.53
CA LYS A 116 10.43 18.27 -13.67
C LYS A 116 10.71 16.78 -13.77
N VAL A 117 9.67 15.95 -13.80
CA VAL A 117 9.81 14.48 -13.75
C VAL A 117 10.28 13.91 -15.09
N PHE A 118 9.73 14.40 -16.20
CA PHE A 118 9.93 13.78 -17.51
C PHE A 118 10.67 14.67 -18.52
N ALA A 119 10.98 15.93 -18.17
CA ALA A 119 11.55 16.92 -19.08
C ALA A 119 10.70 17.13 -20.36
N ILE A 120 9.38 16.91 -20.28
CA ILE A 120 8.44 17.08 -21.39
C ILE A 120 7.54 18.30 -21.17
N LYS A 121 7.09 18.90 -22.28
CA LYS A 121 6.09 19.97 -22.24
C LYS A 121 4.68 19.37 -22.13
N ALA A 122 3.88 19.91 -21.23
CA ALA A 122 2.45 19.65 -21.14
C ALA A 122 1.67 20.74 -21.89
N THR A 123 0.53 20.37 -22.46
CA THR A 123 -0.40 21.29 -23.13
C THR A 123 -1.66 21.39 -22.28
N VAL A 124 -2.13 22.61 -22.03
CA VAL A 124 -3.40 22.87 -21.33
C VAL A 124 -4.48 23.17 -22.36
N ARG A 125 -5.63 22.50 -22.25
CA ARG A 125 -6.82 22.76 -23.08
C ARG A 125 -7.98 23.19 -22.21
N ALA A 126 -8.45 24.42 -22.42
CA ALA A 126 -9.67 24.90 -21.78
C ALA A 126 -10.91 24.37 -22.49
N ARG A 127 -11.90 23.94 -21.71
CA ARG A 127 -13.24 23.54 -22.15
C ARG A 127 -14.28 24.29 -21.30
N LYS A 128 -15.56 24.16 -21.66
CA LYS A 128 -16.66 24.92 -21.00
C LYS A 128 -16.61 24.89 -19.46
N ASN A 129 -16.38 23.72 -18.86
CA ASN A 129 -16.41 23.51 -17.40
C ASN A 129 -15.17 22.80 -16.83
N ARG A 130 -14.09 22.66 -17.61
CA ARG A 130 -12.89 21.94 -17.18
C ARG A 130 -11.62 22.40 -17.90
N LEU A 131 -10.48 22.12 -17.28
CA LEU A 131 -9.14 22.33 -17.80
C LEU A 131 -8.43 20.98 -17.95
N ASP A 132 -8.06 20.62 -19.17
CA ASP A 132 -7.42 19.33 -19.47
C ASP A 132 -5.90 19.54 -19.63
N VAL A 133 -5.08 18.96 -18.75
CA VAL A 133 -3.61 18.93 -18.89
C VAL A 133 -3.22 17.66 -19.63
N ARG A 134 -2.72 17.81 -20.86
CA ARG A 134 -2.29 16.71 -21.72
C ARG A 134 -0.77 16.66 -21.82
N TYR A 135 -0.19 15.49 -21.63
CA TYR A 135 1.26 15.32 -21.71
C TYR A 135 1.67 13.92 -22.18
N GLY A 136 2.94 13.83 -22.55
CA GLY A 136 3.55 12.60 -22.99
C GLY A 136 2.99 12.09 -24.30
N GLY A 137 3.06 10.78 -24.46
CA GLY A 137 2.55 10.08 -25.63
C GLY A 137 2.34 8.61 -25.32
N LYS A 138 2.25 7.79 -26.36
CA LYS A 138 1.95 6.37 -26.22
C LYS A 138 2.88 5.67 -25.23
N LEU A 139 4.17 5.97 -25.28
CA LEU A 139 5.17 5.39 -24.37
C LEU A 139 4.83 5.66 -22.91
N LEU A 140 4.64 6.93 -22.54
CA LEU A 140 4.38 7.30 -21.15
C LEU A 140 3.03 6.77 -20.66
N SER A 141 1.99 6.84 -21.49
CA SER A 141 0.68 6.24 -21.16
C SER A 141 0.76 4.74 -20.92
N THR A 142 1.62 4.03 -21.68
CA THR A 142 1.87 2.61 -21.49
C THR A 142 2.70 2.35 -20.23
N ILE A 143 3.67 3.19 -19.89
CA ILE A 143 4.42 3.08 -18.63
C ILE A 143 3.48 3.21 -17.43
N TYR A 144 2.59 4.21 -17.42
CA TYR A 144 1.60 4.37 -16.35
C TYR A 144 0.71 3.12 -16.22
N ALA A 145 0.14 2.64 -17.33
CA ALA A 145 -0.77 1.50 -17.31
C ALA A 145 -0.09 0.15 -17.02
N ALA A 146 1.05 -0.13 -17.65
CA ALA A 146 1.63 -1.48 -17.70
C ALA A 146 2.82 -1.66 -16.75
N ALA A 147 3.57 -0.61 -16.44
CA ALA A 147 4.70 -0.69 -15.53
C ALA A 147 4.34 -0.20 -14.12
N LEU A 148 3.62 0.92 -14.01
CA LEU A 148 3.19 1.47 -12.71
C LEU A 148 1.82 0.95 -12.27
N HIS A 149 1.11 0.25 -13.15
CA HIS A 149 -0.21 -0.31 -12.92
C HIS A 149 -1.21 0.71 -12.35
N THR A 150 -1.23 1.94 -12.85
CA THR A 150 -2.12 3.01 -12.33
C THR A 150 -3.61 2.78 -12.61
N GLY A 151 -3.95 1.77 -13.42
CA GLY A 151 -5.30 1.51 -13.92
C GLY A 151 -5.65 2.29 -15.18
N LEU A 152 -6.52 1.71 -16.01
CA LEU A 152 -6.99 2.33 -17.26
C LEU A 152 -8.34 3.05 -17.09
N HIS A 153 -9.18 2.53 -16.21
CA HIS A 153 -10.51 3.07 -15.93
C HIS A 153 -10.64 3.38 -14.44
N ALA A 154 -11.62 4.23 -14.09
CA ALA A 154 -11.85 4.65 -12.70
C ALA A 154 -12.01 3.48 -11.71
N ARG A 155 -12.56 2.34 -12.15
CA ARG A 155 -12.74 1.13 -11.31
C ARG A 155 -11.47 0.31 -11.13
N ASP A 156 -10.48 0.49 -12.01
CA ASP A 156 -9.23 -0.26 -12.02
C ASP A 156 -8.06 0.54 -11.45
N LYS A 157 -8.30 1.83 -11.10
CA LYS A 157 -7.28 2.66 -10.48
C LYS A 157 -6.79 2.04 -9.17
N GLN A 158 -5.51 2.22 -8.88
CA GLN A 158 -4.87 1.74 -7.66
C GLN A 158 -3.63 2.59 -7.36
N VAL A 159 -3.10 2.47 -6.15
CA VAL A 159 -1.84 3.15 -5.80
C VAL A 159 -0.69 2.39 -6.47
N PRO A 160 0.17 3.04 -7.27
CA PRO A 160 1.34 2.38 -7.85
C PRO A 160 2.25 1.79 -6.78
N PHE A 161 2.74 0.56 -6.99
CA PHE A 161 3.53 -0.18 -5.99
C PHE A 161 4.73 0.60 -5.45
N VAL A 162 5.32 1.47 -6.28
CA VAL A 162 6.44 2.34 -5.93
C VAL A 162 6.13 3.24 -4.73
N MET A 163 4.86 3.65 -4.54
CA MET A 163 4.46 4.56 -3.48
C MET A 163 4.46 3.91 -2.10
N PHE A 164 4.18 2.61 -1.99
CA PHE A 164 4.24 1.91 -0.68
C PHE A 164 5.66 1.82 -0.11
N ASN A 165 6.67 1.87 -0.99
CA ASN A 165 8.08 1.80 -0.64
C ASN A 165 8.78 3.17 -0.70
N ALA A 166 8.07 4.23 -1.07
CA ALA A 166 8.64 5.57 -1.17
C ALA A 166 8.88 6.19 0.22
N PRO A 167 9.80 7.18 0.33
CA PRO A 167 9.93 7.98 1.54
C PRO A 167 8.61 8.64 1.95
N ASN A 168 8.42 8.88 3.24
CA ASN A 168 7.17 9.44 3.77
C ASN A 168 6.79 10.78 3.14
N GLU A 169 7.74 11.65 2.82
CA GLU A 169 7.45 12.92 2.14
C GLU A 169 6.88 12.71 0.74
N VAL A 170 7.40 11.73 -0.03
CA VAL A 170 6.84 11.38 -1.35
C VAL A 170 5.43 10.79 -1.22
N LYS A 171 5.19 9.96 -0.20
CA LYS A 171 3.85 9.42 0.11
C LYS A 171 2.85 10.54 0.44
N LYS A 172 3.27 11.54 1.23
CA LYS A 172 2.45 12.73 1.53
C LYS A 172 2.11 13.49 0.25
N GLU A 173 3.07 13.65 -0.65
CA GLU A 173 2.85 14.34 -1.92
C GLU A 173 1.92 13.58 -2.86
N PHE A 174 2.00 12.26 -2.90
CA PHE A 174 0.99 11.42 -3.56
C PHE A 174 -0.41 11.68 -3.00
N LEU A 175 -0.57 11.66 -1.67
CA LEU A 175 -1.85 11.96 -1.03
C LEU A 175 -2.31 13.39 -1.30
N ARG A 176 -1.39 14.38 -1.31
CA ARG A 176 -1.69 15.78 -1.66
C ARG A 176 -2.28 15.86 -3.06
N GLY A 177 -1.69 15.17 -4.04
CA GLY A 177 -2.24 15.06 -5.40
C GLY A 177 -3.64 14.45 -5.43
N CYS A 178 -3.85 13.35 -4.70
CA CYS A 178 -5.17 12.70 -4.59
C CYS A 178 -6.24 13.65 -4.00
N PHE A 179 -5.94 14.32 -2.88
CA PHE A 179 -6.88 15.23 -2.23
C PHE A 179 -7.17 16.48 -3.07
N ARG A 180 -6.19 17.00 -3.80
CA ARG A 180 -6.44 18.15 -4.68
C ARG A 180 -7.42 17.83 -5.81
N GLY A 181 -7.47 16.59 -6.28
CA GLY A 181 -8.46 16.14 -7.27
C GLY A 181 -9.82 15.77 -6.66
N ASP A 182 -9.85 14.83 -5.71
CA ASP A 182 -11.10 14.16 -5.31
C ASP A 182 -11.41 14.28 -3.80
N ARG A 183 -11.09 15.42 -3.18
CA ARG A 183 -11.39 15.65 -1.75
C ARG A 183 -12.89 15.76 -1.49
N MET A 184 -13.28 15.18 -0.37
CA MET A 184 -14.52 15.50 0.34
C MET A 184 -14.16 16.05 1.73
N VAL A 185 -14.68 17.23 2.05
CA VAL A 185 -14.48 17.87 3.35
C VAL A 185 -15.83 18.09 4.01
N ASN A 186 -16.04 17.49 5.18
CA ASN A 186 -17.20 17.78 6.04
C ASN A 186 -16.77 18.81 7.08
N TYR A 187 -17.43 19.96 7.16
CA TYR A 187 -17.08 21.05 8.08
C TYR A 187 -17.90 21.06 9.38
N ASP A 188 -18.96 20.25 9.48
CA ASP A 188 -20.00 20.38 10.52
C ASP A 188 -19.68 19.55 11.79
N GLU A 189 -19.00 18.41 11.68
CA GLU A 189 -18.72 17.50 12.81
C GLU A 189 -17.22 17.20 13.03
N GLY A 190 -16.42 18.25 13.21
CA GLY A 190 -14.96 18.13 13.29
C GLY A 190 -14.40 17.79 11.92
N THR A 191 -13.60 18.68 11.33
CA THR A 191 -13.35 18.60 9.90
C THR A 191 -12.67 17.31 9.48
N ARG A 192 -13.39 16.47 8.72
CA ARG A 192 -12.85 15.19 8.24
C ARG A 192 -12.46 15.33 6.78
N LEU A 193 -11.18 15.04 6.53
CA LEU A 193 -10.64 14.93 5.19
C LEU A 193 -10.89 13.52 4.66
N SER A 194 -11.54 13.43 3.50
CA SER A 194 -11.89 12.14 2.88
C SER A 194 -11.64 12.16 1.37
N LEU A 195 -11.51 10.97 0.78
CA LEU A 195 -11.45 10.73 -0.66
C LEU A 195 -12.60 9.81 -1.06
N LYS A 196 -13.18 10.02 -2.24
CA LYS A 196 -14.19 9.13 -2.81
C LYS A 196 -13.59 8.39 -4.00
N THR A 197 -13.96 7.13 -4.21
CA THR A 197 -13.56 6.40 -5.42
C THR A 197 -14.50 5.24 -5.70
N VAL A 198 -14.65 4.88 -6.97
CA VAL A 198 -15.37 3.66 -7.38
C VAL A 198 -14.45 2.42 -7.45
N SER A 199 -13.13 2.61 -7.34
CA SER A 199 -12.18 1.50 -7.26
C SER A 199 -12.06 0.98 -5.84
N ARG A 200 -12.38 -0.31 -5.66
CA ARG A 200 -12.15 -1.03 -4.41
C ARG A 200 -10.64 -1.17 -4.09
N LYS A 201 -9.80 -1.28 -5.13
CA LYS A 201 -8.34 -1.41 -4.98
C LYS A 201 -7.77 -0.10 -4.46
N LEU A 202 -8.05 1.01 -5.15
CA LEU A 202 -7.60 2.34 -4.73
C LEU A 202 -8.06 2.69 -3.30
N SER A 203 -9.30 2.36 -2.92
CA SER A 203 -9.77 2.67 -1.56
C SER A 203 -9.03 1.88 -0.47
N SER A 204 -8.70 0.62 -0.75
CA SER A 204 -7.92 -0.23 0.16
C SER A 204 -6.47 0.26 0.24
N ASP A 205 -5.86 0.56 -0.90
CA ASP A 205 -4.50 1.04 -1.01
C ASP A 205 -4.28 2.39 -0.32
N LEU A 206 -5.18 3.35 -0.53
CA LEU A 206 -5.15 4.65 0.15
C LEU A 206 -5.26 4.49 1.67
N THR A 207 -6.07 3.53 2.13
CA THR A 207 -6.19 3.21 3.56
C THR A 207 -4.85 2.73 4.11
N VAL A 208 -4.18 1.81 3.41
CA VAL A 208 -2.85 1.30 3.78
C VAL A 208 -1.82 2.43 3.78
N LEU A 209 -1.79 3.25 2.73
CA LEU A 209 -0.82 4.34 2.60
C LEU A 209 -0.97 5.38 3.71
N LEU A 210 -2.21 5.77 4.05
CA LEU A 210 -2.51 6.64 5.18
C LEU A 210 -2.02 6.03 6.50
N ARG A 211 -2.19 4.72 6.70
CA ARG A 211 -1.73 4.03 7.92
C ARG A 211 -0.22 3.89 8.00
N GLN A 212 0.47 3.69 6.88
CA GLN A 212 1.95 3.71 6.84
C GLN A 212 2.51 5.06 7.27
N LEU A 213 1.78 6.15 7.04
CA LEU A 213 2.11 7.49 7.55
C LEU A 213 1.70 7.70 9.02
N GLY A 214 1.06 6.71 9.67
CA GLY A 214 0.60 6.79 11.04
C GLY A 214 -0.78 7.44 11.21
N CYS A 215 -1.49 7.77 10.12
CA CYS A 215 -2.84 8.33 10.20
C CYS A 215 -3.86 7.26 10.59
N VAL A 216 -4.93 7.66 11.27
CA VAL A 216 -6.07 6.76 11.51
C VAL A 216 -7.06 6.90 10.36
N SER A 217 -7.13 5.90 9.50
CA SER A 217 -8.04 5.88 8.34
C SER A 217 -9.00 4.70 8.36
N TYR A 218 -10.21 4.92 7.83
CA TYR A 218 -11.24 3.91 7.66
C TYR A 218 -12.02 4.15 6.36
N VAL A 219 -12.73 3.12 5.91
CA VAL A 219 -13.50 3.14 4.67
C VAL A 219 -14.94 2.72 4.92
N TRP A 220 -15.88 3.38 4.23
CA TRP A 220 -17.27 2.90 4.13
C TRP A 220 -17.76 2.98 2.70
N ARG A 221 -18.83 2.25 2.42
CA ARG A 221 -19.49 2.26 1.11
C ARG A 221 -20.56 3.35 1.08
N SER A 222 -20.58 4.14 0.02
CA SER A 222 -21.61 5.15 -0.29
C SER A 222 -22.14 4.88 -1.69
N GLY A 223 -23.27 4.18 -1.78
CA GLY A 223 -23.82 3.67 -3.04
C GLY A 223 -22.87 2.69 -3.73
N THR A 224 -22.42 3.04 -4.94
CA THR A 224 -21.45 2.26 -5.73
C THR A 224 -20.00 2.65 -5.45
N ALA A 225 -19.76 3.69 -4.64
CA ALA A 225 -18.43 4.20 -4.33
C ALA A 225 -17.99 3.81 -2.91
N TYR A 226 -16.70 3.98 -2.66
CA TYR A 226 -16.03 3.87 -1.38
C TYR A 226 -15.58 5.26 -0.96
N VAL A 227 -15.75 5.59 0.31
CA VAL A 227 -15.22 6.82 0.91
C VAL A 227 -14.16 6.42 1.93
N VAL A 228 -12.93 6.86 1.70
CA VAL A 228 -11.79 6.70 2.61
C VAL A 228 -11.69 7.98 3.42
N SER A 229 -11.84 7.89 4.74
CA SER A 229 -11.77 9.07 5.62
C SER A 229 -10.65 8.94 6.63
N CYS A 230 -10.07 10.10 6.94
CA CYS A 230 -9.02 10.24 7.93
C CYS A 230 -9.63 10.78 9.24
N ALA A 231 -9.62 9.94 10.28
CA ALA A 231 -10.04 10.29 11.62
C ALA A 231 -8.97 11.05 12.42
N ASP A 232 -7.71 10.93 11.99
CA ASP A 232 -6.53 11.58 12.59
C ASP A 232 -5.55 11.94 11.47
N VAL A 233 -5.49 13.23 11.16
CA VAL A 233 -4.63 13.82 10.13
C VAL A 233 -3.32 14.36 10.69
N THR A 234 -3.06 14.20 11.99
CA THR A 234 -1.86 14.78 12.66
C THR A 234 -0.55 14.46 11.92
N PRO A 235 -0.32 13.23 11.41
CA PRO A 235 0.91 12.91 10.68
C PRO A 235 1.04 13.58 9.29
N ILE A 236 -0.06 14.13 8.77
CA ILE A 236 -0.14 14.85 7.49
C ILE A 236 -0.76 16.24 7.67
N GLN A 237 -0.52 16.87 8.83
CA GLN A 237 -1.18 18.11 9.24
C GLN A 237 -0.96 19.25 8.24
N ASP A 238 0.23 19.33 7.65
CA ASP A 238 0.57 20.31 6.61
C ASP A 238 -0.31 20.13 5.36
N VAL A 239 -0.48 18.89 4.89
CA VAL A 239 -1.36 18.55 3.76
C VAL A 239 -2.81 18.89 4.12
N ALA A 240 -3.28 18.44 5.29
CA ALA A 240 -4.65 18.69 5.73
C ALA A 240 -4.97 20.18 5.83
N ASN A 241 -4.06 20.97 6.38
CA ASN A 241 -4.22 22.42 6.51
C ASN A 241 -4.26 23.12 5.16
N GLU A 242 -3.41 22.73 4.22
CA GLU A 242 -3.43 23.26 2.86
C GLU A 242 -4.77 22.95 2.18
N ILE A 243 -5.16 21.67 2.17
CA ILE A 243 -6.35 21.19 1.46
C ILE A 243 -7.64 21.82 2.00
N CYS A 244 -7.69 22.07 3.30
CA CYS A 244 -8.85 22.66 3.94
C CYS A 244 -8.75 24.17 4.17
N ARG A 245 -7.61 24.78 3.80
CA ARG A 245 -7.32 26.22 3.91
C ARG A 245 -7.49 26.77 5.34
N ARG A 246 -7.33 25.92 6.34
CA ARG A 246 -7.39 26.27 7.76
C ARG A 246 -6.75 25.18 8.59
N PHE A 247 -6.35 25.50 9.81
CA PHE A 247 -5.92 24.47 10.76
C PHE A 247 -7.07 23.52 11.08
N ILE A 248 -6.86 22.22 10.90
CA ILE A 248 -7.82 21.20 11.32
C ILE A 248 -7.26 20.43 12.49
N HIS A 249 -7.96 20.51 13.62
CA HIS A 249 -7.75 19.56 14.69
C HIS A 249 -8.68 18.34 14.48
N THR A 250 -8.10 17.20 14.12
CA THR A 250 -8.83 15.92 14.16
C THR A 250 -8.35 15.11 15.37
N SER A 251 -9.23 14.89 16.34
CA SER A 251 -8.97 13.95 17.43
C SER A 251 -9.72 12.65 17.14
N SER A 252 -8.99 11.56 16.93
CA SER A 252 -9.61 10.26 16.68
C SER A 252 -10.02 9.59 18.00
N LYS A 253 -11.33 9.39 18.18
CA LYS A 253 -11.85 8.47 19.22
C LYS A 253 -11.52 7.01 18.90
N ILE A 254 -11.04 6.69 17.70
CA ILE A 254 -10.73 5.32 17.28
C ILE A 254 -9.42 4.86 17.91
N ARG A 255 -8.39 5.72 18.00
CA ARG A 255 -7.10 5.44 18.67
C ARG A 255 -7.24 5.50 20.20
N SER A 256 -8.05 4.61 20.73
CA SER A 256 -8.41 4.54 22.14
C SER A 256 -8.76 3.11 22.56
N MET A 257 -8.74 2.83 23.85
CA MET A 257 -9.06 1.52 24.43
C MET A 257 -10.45 1.58 25.08
N PRO A 258 -11.29 0.54 24.96
CA PRO A 258 -12.51 0.44 25.76
C PRO A 258 -12.22 0.58 27.26
N SER A 259 -12.93 1.48 27.95
CA SER A 259 -12.75 1.69 29.39
C SER A 259 -13.04 0.40 30.18
N ALA A 260 -13.93 -0.47 29.67
CA ALA A 260 -14.22 -1.78 30.24
C ALA A 260 -13.01 -2.73 30.32
N LEU A 261 -11.98 -2.53 29.48
CA LEU A 261 -10.72 -3.29 29.56
C LEU A 261 -9.70 -2.66 30.50
N VAL A 262 -9.73 -1.34 30.65
CA VAL A 262 -8.78 -0.57 31.48
C VAL A 262 -9.23 -0.53 32.94
N TYR A 263 -10.52 -0.30 33.20
CA TYR A 263 -11.07 -0.09 34.55
C TYR A 263 -10.84 -1.26 35.52
N PRO A 264 -10.96 -2.54 35.11
CA PRO A 264 -10.66 -3.67 35.99
C PRO A 264 -9.21 -3.66 36.50
N LEU A 265 -8.27 -3.13 35.72
CA LEU A 265 -6.85 -3.04 36.08
C LEU A 265 -6.52 -1.81 36.94
N ARG A 266 -7.53 -1.03 37.37
CA ARG A 266 -7.33 0.24 38.09
C ARG A 266 -6.46 0.10 39.34
N ARG A 267 -6.62 -0.97 40.12
CA ARG A 267 -5.86 -1.20 41.35
C ARG A 267 -4.39 -1.49 41.03
N GLU A 268 -4.14 -2.40 40.09
CA GLU A 268 -2.80 -2.77 39.60
C GLU A 268 -2.07 -1.55 39.04
N ILE A 269 -2.69 -0.81 38.11
CA ILE A 269 -2.12 0.40 37.51
C ILE A 269 -1.78 1.45 38.59
N LYS A 270 -2.64 1.61 39.61
CA LYS A 270 -2.38 2.55 40.72
C LYS A 270 -1.19 2.12 41.59
N GLN A 271 -0.96 0.82 41.78
CA GLN A 271 0.15 0.32 42.59
C GLN A 271 1.50 0.61 41.94
N LEU A 272 1.56 0.55 40.60
CA LEU A 272 2.77 0.85 39.82
C LEU A 272 3.12 2.35 39.76
N VAL A 273 2.20 3.23 40.16
CA VAL A 273 2.37 4.69 40.10
C VAL A 273 2.65 5.28 41.49
N PRO A 274 3.61 6.22 41.62
CA PRO A 274 3.94 6.84 42.90
C PRO A 274 2.74 7.52 43.54
N TYR A 275 2.68 7.46 44.87
CA TYR A 275 1.52 7.91 45.66
C TYR A 275 1.03 9.32 45.26
N GLY A 276 1.94 10.28 45.14
CA GLY A 276 1.64 11.68 44.78
C GLY A 276 1.01 11.86 43.38
N LYS A 277 1.20 10.90 42.46
CA LYS A 277 0.63 10.95 41.10
C LYS A 277 -0.65 10.13 40.94
N ARG A 278 -1.06 9.35 41.94
CA ARG A 278 -2.24 8.46 41.84
C ARG A 278 -3.55 9.20 41.61
N THR A 279 -3.71 10.40 42.17
CA THR A 279 -4.90 11.24 41.94
C THR A 279 -4.95 11.75 40.50
N GLN A 280 -3.81 12.23 39.98
CA GLN A 280 -3.69 12.65 38.58
C GLN A 280 -3.99 11.50 37.61
N LEU A 281 -3.41 10.32 37.84
CA LEU A 281 -3.71 9.10 37.09
C LEU A 281 -5.21 8.77 37.14
N HIS A 282 -5.81 8.87 38.33
CA HIS A 282 -7.23 8.58 38.51
C HIS A 282 -8.12 9.52 37.69
N GLN A 283 -7.82 10.81 37.74
CA GLN A 283 -8.50 11.83 36.95
C GLN A 283 -8.37 11.59 35.44
N MET A 284 -7.20 11.15 35.00
CA MET A 284 -6.89 10.95 33.58
C MET A 284 -7.58 9.71 32.97
N LEU A 285 -7.68 8.60 33.70
CA LEU A 285 -8.13 7.31 33.14
C LEU A 285 -9.53 6.88 33.59
N PHE A 286 -10.00 7.29 34.77
CA PHE A 286 -11.09 6.58 35.46
C PHE A 286 -12.27 7.47 35.90
N THR A 287 -12.32 8.73 35.47
CA THR A 287 -13.41 9.67 35.82
C THR A 287 -14.60 9.62 34.87
N GLN A 288 -14.40 9.17 33.63
CA GLN A 288 -15.41 9.18 32.56
C GLN A 288 -16.31 7.92 32.55
N GLY A 289 -16.33 7.13 33.64
CA GLY A 289 -17.12 5.90 33.75
C GLY A 289 -16.66 4.74 32.83
N TRP A 290 -17.28 3.58 32.99
CA TRP A 290 -16.88 2.32 32.31
C TRP A 290 -17.43 2.16 30.88
N LYS A 291 -18.44 2.95 30.48
CA LYS A 291 -19.09 2.88 29.15
C LYS A 291 -18.36 3.63 28.04
N THR A 292 -17.21 4.25 28.35
CA THR A 292 -16.47 5.13 27.42
C THR A 292 -15.21 4.45 26.88
N ARG A 293 -14.34 5.23 26.24
CA ARG A 293 -13.01 4.79 25.78
C ARG A 293 -11.94 5.75 26.29
N VAL A 294 -10.75 5.24 26.56
CA VAL A 294 -9.58 6.02 27.00
C VAL A 294 -8.60 6.14 25.83
N GLY A 295 -8.29 7.37 25.40
CA GLY A 295 -7.37 7.63 24.29
C GLY A 295 -5.97 7.09 24.54
N TYR A 296 -5.30 6.60 23.49
CA TYR A 296 -3.94 6.03 23.62
C TYR A 296 -2.94 7.04 24.16
N ALA A 297 -3.01 8.32 23.76
CA ALA A 297 -2.14 9.35 24.33
C ALA A 297 -2.25 9.45 25.87
N ARG A 298 -3.45 9.29 26.44
CA ARG A 298 -3.65 9.28 27.90
C ARG A 298 -3.11 8.00 28.54
N LEU A 299 -3.29 6.85 27.88
CA LEU A 299 -2.76 5.57 28.35
C LEU A 299 -1.23 5.54 28.31
N SER A 300 -0.61 5.97 27.21
CA SER A 300 0.86 6.08 27.10
C SER A 300 1.42 7.00 28.18
N LYS A 301 0.78 8.15 28.43
CA LYS A 301 1.18 9.06 29.52
C LYS A 301 1.02 8.41 30.90
N ALA A 302 0.01 7.56 31.11
CA ALA A 302 -0.14 6.82 32.36
C ALA A 302 0.96 5.76 32.53
N PHE A 303 1.30 5.01 31.47
CA PHE A 303 2.33 3.98 31.54
C PHE A 303 3.72 4.55 31.79
N GLN A 304 4.00 5.76 31.28
CA GLN A 304 5.22 6.51 31.60
C GLN A 304 5.33 6.92 33.08
N MET A 305 4.25 6.83 33.87
CA MET A 305 4.29 7.10 35.31
C MET A 305 4.66 5.87 36.14
N PHE A 306 4.85 4.69 35.53
CA PHE A 306 5.16 3.46 36.25
C PHE A 306 6.60 3.50 36.78
N GLU A 307 6.79 3.19 38.06
CA GLU A 307 8.12 3.09 38.70
C GLU A 307 8.74 1.70 38.55
N THR A 308 7.89 0.68 38.37
CA THR A 308 8.32 -0.72 38.23
C THR A 308 7.60 -1.37 37.07
N GLU A 309 8.18 -2.48 36.57
CA GLU A 309 7.51 -3.31 35.59
C GLU A 309 6.26 -3.99 36.18
N THR A 310 5.31 -4.30 35.30
CA THR A 310 4.10 -5.04 35.67
C THR A 310 4.34 -6.54 35.57
N GLY A 311 3.99 -7.30 36.62
CA GLY A 311 3.88 -8.76 36.54
C GLY A 311 2.57 -9.26 35.93
N SER A 312 1.61 -8.35 35.65
CA SER A 312 0.32 -8.69 35.06
C SER A 312 0.42 -8.81 33.53
N GLU A 313 0.28 -10.03 33.03
CA GLU A 313 0.25 -10.36 31.59
C GLU A 313 -0.84 -9.57 30.85
N ARG A 314 -2.00 -9.38 31.50
CA ARG A 314 -3.13 -8.61 30.95
C ARG A 314 -2.78 -7.13 30.79
N LEU A 315 -2.09 -6.53 31.75
CA LEU A 315 -1.62 -5.15 31.64
C LEU A 315 -0.51 -5.02 30.59
N GLN A 316 0.41 -5.98 30.52
CA GLN A 316 1.43 -6.05 29.47
C GLN A 316 0.81 -6.12 28.07
N THR A 317 -0.21 -6.97 27.88
CA THR A 317 -0.96 -7.06 26.62
C THR A 317 -1.58 -5.72 26.25
N LEU A 318 -2.23 -5.04 27.21
CA LEU A 318 -2.84 -3.74 26.99
C LEU A 318 -1.79 -2.68 26.62
N MET A 319 -0.64 -2.66 27.30
CA MET A 319 0.48 -1.78 26.98
C MET A 319 1.02 -2.06 25.58
N ASN A 320 1.14 -3.33 25.18
CA ASN A 320 1.59 -3.72 23.84
C ASN A 320 0.62 -3.27 22.75
N LEU A 321 -0.69 -3.39 22.96
CA LEU A 321 -1.69 -2.88 22.00
C LEU A 321 -1.57 -1.36 21.81
N VAL A 322 -1.36 -0.61 22.91
CA VAL A 322 -1.19 0.85 22.86
C VAL A 322 0.13 1.22 22.18
N LYS A 323 1.23 0.54 22.53
CA LYS A 323 2.57 0.78 21.97
C LYS A 323 2.60 0.54 20.45
N ASN A 324 1.88 -0.47 19.97
CA ASN A 324 1.85 -0.86 18.56
C ASN A 324 0.64 -0.28 17.79
N ASP A 325 -0.10 0.69 18.37
CA ASP A 325 -1.26 1.34 17.74
C ASP A 325 -2.36 0.36 17.25
N ILE A 326 -2.53 -0.80 17.91
CA ILE A 326 -3.53 -1.81 17.55
C ILE A 326 -4.88 -1.46 18.14
N VAL A 327 -5.82 -1.02 17.30
CA VAL A 327 -7.14 -0.57 17.73
C VAL A 327 -8.16 -1.70 17.84
N LEU A 328 -8.94 -1.68 18.94
CA LEU A 328 -10.07 -2.58 19.16
C LEU A 328 -11.40 -1.94 18.72
N LEU A 329 -12.07 -2.53 17.72
CA LEU A 329 -13.36 -2.08 17.19
C LEU A 329 -14.48 -3.06 17.56
N PRO A 330 -15.67 -2.58 17.96
CA PRO A 330 -16.81 -3.44 18.21
C PRO A 330 -17.38 -4.00 16.90
N VAL A 331 -17.78 -5.28 16.92
CA VAL A 331 -18.52 -5.91 15.82
C VAL A 331 -19.93 -5.33 15.78
N LYS A 332 -20.33 -4.75 14.65
CA LYS A 332 -21.67 -4.17 14.47
C LYS A 332 -22.71 -5.17 13.99
N SER A 333 -22.32 -6.09 13.11
CA SER A 333 -23.21 -7.09 12.54
C SER A 333 -22.41 -8.29 12.06
N ILE A 334 -22.96 -9.48 12.23
CA ILE A 334 -22.47 -10.73 11.65
C ILE A 334 -23.56 -11.22 10.70
N ARG A 335 -23.18 -11.62 9.48
CA ARG A 335 -24.12 -12.16 8.49
C ARG A 335 -23.63 -13.54 8.07
N ASN A 336 -24.50 -14.53 8.16
CA ASN A 336 -24.24 -15.84 7.60
C ASN A 336 -24.64 -15.81 6.11
N LEU A 337 -23.70 -16.14 5.23
CA LEU A 337 -23.93 -16.15 3.77
C LEU A 337 -24.34 -17.54 3.25
N GLY A 338 -24.55 -18.52 4.13
CA GLY A 338 -24.85 -19.90 3.77
C GLY A 338 -23.64 -20.65 3.21
N ARG A 339 -23.90 -21.79 2.55
CA ARG A 339 -22.88 -22.52 1.79
C ARG A 339 -22.62 -21.77 0.48
N ALA A 340 -21.59 -20.94 0.47
CA ALA A 340 -21.07 -20.36 -0.77
C ALA A 340 -20.07 -21.34 -1.39
N ASN A 341 -20.22 -21.64 -2.69
CA ASN A 341 -19.17 -22.31 -3.50
C ASN A 341 -18.06 -21.29 -3.80
N THR A 342 -17.36 -20.83 -2.76
CA THR A 342 -16.27 -19.87 -2.88
C THR A 342 -15.03 -20.43 -2.21
N ASP A 343 -13.93 -20.43 -2.94
CA ASP A 343 -12.63 -20.80 -2.40
C ASP A 343 -12.26 -19.87 -1.24
N VAL A 344 -11.73 -20.45 -0.17
CA VAL A 344 -11.22 -19.74 1.01
C VAL A 344 -9.72 -19.96 1.09
N TYR A 345 -9.00 -18.97 1.62
CA TYR A 345 -7.55 -18.93 1.65
C TYR A 345 -7.06 -18.57 3.05
N ASP A 346 -5.87 -19.05 3.40
CA ASP A 346 -5.18 -18.67 4.64
C ASP A 346 -3.67 -18.58 4.45
N LEU A 347 -3.00 -17.89 5.38
CA LEU A 347 -1.58 -17.54 5.33
C LEU A 347 -0.85 -18.00 6.59
N GLU A 348 0.31 -18.62 6.41
CA GLU A 348 1.24 -18.87 7.51
C GLU A 348 2.29 -17.76 7.54
N VAL A 349 2.40 -17.09 8.70
CA VAL A 349 3.42 -16.08 8.97
C VAL A 349 4.33 -16.61 10.06
N GLU A 350 5.60 -16.84 9.73
CA GLU A 350 6.59 -17.40 10.66
C GLU A 350 6.71 -16.54 11.92
N GLY A 351 6.72 -17.19 13.08
CA GLY A 351 6.92 -16.58 14.40
C GLY A 351 5.68 -15.91 15.02
N ILE A 352 4.94 -15.09 14.28
CA ILE A 352 3.82 -14.30 14.84
C ILE A 352 2.43 -14.78 14.45
N HIS A 353 2.32 -15.63 13.42
CA HIS A 353 1.08 -16.32 13.03
C HIS A 353 -0.15 -15.41 12.80
N THR A 354 0.09 -14.11 12.59
CA THR A 354 -0.92 -13.08 12.40
C THR A 354 -0.57 -12.22 11.20
N PHE A 355 -1.60 -11.75 10.49
CA PHE A 355 -1.44 -10.89 9.33
C PHE A 355 -2.55 -9.86 9.23
N VAL A 356 -2.33 -8.82 8.41
CA VAL A 356 -3.34 -7.79 8.14
C VAL A 356 -4.11 -8.15 6.88
N GLY A 357 -5.42 -8.35 7.01
CA GLY A 357 -6.30 -8.71 5.91
C GLY A 357 -7.65 -7.99 5.96
N GLY A 358 -8.48 -8.24 4.95
CA GLY A 358 -9.80 -7.63 4.84
C GLY A 358 -9.80 -6.14 4.47
N VAL A 359 -10.98 -5.64 4.14
CA VAL A 359 -11.16 -4.22 3.79
C VAL A 359 -11.02 -3.38 5.06
N GLY A 360 -10.08 -2.43 5.04
CA GLY A 360 -9.80 -1.59 6.20
C GLY A 360 -8.82 -2.21 7.21
N GLY A 361 -8.07 -3.26 6.83
CA GLY A 361 -6.91 -3.79 7.55
C GLY A 361 -7.21 -4.27 8.97
N LEU A 362 -7.77 -5.48 9.06
CA LEU A 362 -8.01 -6.23 10.29
C LEU A 362 -6.84 -7.16 10.57
N VAL A 363 -6.50 -7.36 11.84
CA VAL A 363 -5.51 -8.37 12.26
C VAL A 363 -6.22 -9.73 12.33
N LEU A 364 -5.70 -10.72 11.59
CA LEU A 364 -6.22 -12.08 11.44
C LEU A 364 -5.19 -13.09 11.97
N HIS A 365 -5.63 -14.29 12.37
CA HIS A 365 -4.79 -15.36 12.94
C HIS A 365 -4.90 -16.65 12.10
N ASN A 366 -3.81 -17.41 11.98
CA ASN A 366 -3.71 -18.63 11.16
C ASN A 366 -4.44 -19.87 11.73
N SER A 367 -4.62 -19.99 13.05
CA SER A 367 -5.29 -21.16 13.69
C SER A 367 -6.81 -21.24 13.46
N ASP A 368 -7.35 -20.29 12.70
CA ASP A 368 -8.72 -20.32 12.20
C ASP A 368 -8.98 -21.57 11.33
N ILE A 369 -7.94 -22.23 10.79
CA ILE A 369 -8.02 -23.50 10.04
C ILE A 369 -8.71 -24.62 10.82
N VAL A 370 -8.29 -24.88 12.06
CA VAL A 370 -8.84 -25.98 12.88
C VAL A 370 -10.19 -25.57 13.47
N LYS A 371 -10.31 -24.31 13.90
CA LYS A 371 -11.52 -23.78 14.54
C LYS A 371 -12.71 -23.67 13.58
N TYR A 372 -12.45 -23.41 12.30
CA TYR A 372 -13.48 -23.21 11.27
C TYR A 372 -13.50 -24.27 10.16
N LYS A 373 -12.70 -25.36 10.29
CA LYS A 373 -12.64 -26.49 9.35
C LYS A 373 -12.28 -26.08 7.91
N LEU A 374 -11.14 -25.42 7.74
CA LEU A 374 -10.72 -24.88 6.43
C LEU A 374 -10.02 -25.91 5.51
N PRO A 375 -10.07 -25.74 4.17
CA PRO A 375 -9.36 -26.57 3.20
C PRO A 375 -7.84 -26.46 3.39
N SER A 376 -7.14 -27.55 3.19
CA SER A 376 -5.76 -27.72 3.65
C SER A 376 -5.07 -28.83 2.88
N ASP A 377 -3.82 -28.62 2.49
CA ASP A 377 -3.01 -29.63 1.79
C ASP A 377 -2.40 -30.59 2.80
N LYS A 378 -2.28 -31.87 2.44
CA LYS A 378 -1.61 -32.85 3.29
C LYS A 378 -0.12 -32.51 3.41
N LEU A 379 0.44 -32.64 4.61
CA LEU A 379 1.88 -32.60 4.79
C LEU A 379 2.54 -33.65 3.90
N THR A 380 3.62 -33.25 3.25
CA THR A 380 4.51 -34.17 2.56
C THR A 380 5.41 -34.90 3.55
N GLU A 381 6.07 -35.98 3.12
CA GLU A 381 7.03 -36.70 3.98
C GLU A 381 8.19 -35.81 4.43
N ILE A 382 8.57 -34.83 3.60
CA ILE A 382 9.60 -33.84 3.92
C ILE A 382 9.12 -32.93 5.06
N ASP A 383 7.85 -32.52 5.04
CA ASP A 383 7.29 -31.67 6.11
C ASP A 383 7.15 -32.44 7.43
N ILE A 384 6.76 -33.72 7.37
CA ILE A 384 6.70 -34.60 8.56
C ILE A 384 8.11 -34.77 9.15
N LYS A 385 9.11 -35.02 8.30
CA LYS A 385 10.51 -35.10 8.72
C LYS A 385 10.96 -33.78 9.35
N ARG A 386 10.60 -32.64 8.77
CA ARG A 386 10.92 -31.31 9.28
C ARG A 386 10.28 -31.04 10.64
N LEU A 387 9.03 -31.46 10.86
CA LEU A 387 8.36 -31.34 12.17
C LEU A 387 9.05 -32.17 13.25
N HIS A 388 9.55 -33.37 12.92
CA HIS A 388 10.33 -34.17 13.86
C HIS A 388 11.69 -33.55 14.17
N GLU A 389 12.36 -32.97 13.17
CA GLU A 389 13.60 -32.21 13.37
C GLU A 389 13.37 -30.98 14.26
N LEU A 390 12.28 -30.23 14.04
CA LEU A 390 11.92 -29.06 14.85
C LEU A 390 11.59 -29.44 16.30
N LYS A 391 11.00 -30.62 16.54
CA LYS A 391 10.71 -31.10 17.90
C LYS A 391 11.98 -31.45 18.69
N GLN A 392 13.07 -31.79 18.00
CA GLN A 392 14.37 -32.09 18.61
C GLN A 392 15.28 -30.85 18.71
N ASP A 393 14.86 -29.74 18.12
CA ASP A 393 15.64 -28.50 18.10
C ASP A 393 15.52 -27.77 19.45
N PRO A 394 16.65 -27.41 20.11
CA PRO A 394 16.65 -26.75 21.41
C PRO A 394 15.87 -25.43 21.49
N ARG A 395 15.52 -24.82 20.35
CA ARG A 395 14.73 -23.58 20.29
C ARG A 395 13.24 -23.78 20.47
N TYR A 396 12.74 -25.01 20.36
CA TYR A 396 11.31 -25.35 20.38
C TYR A 396 10.92 -26.23 21.57
N THR A 397 11.69 -26.17 22.67
CA THR A 397 11.51 -27.02 23.87
C THR A 397 10.31 -26.63 24.73
N ASP A 398 9.71 -25.46 24.54
CA ASP A 398 8.59 -25.03 25.37
C ASP A 398 7.31 -25.84 25.09
N LYS A 399 6.51 -26.03 26.14
CA LYS A 399 5.26 -26.80 26.11
C LYS A 399 4.31 -26.34 25.00
N MET A 400 4.20 -25.03 24.79
CA MET A 400 3.39 -24.43 23.73
C MET A 400 3.83 -24.93 22.34
N TRP A 401 5.13 -24.95 22.07
CA TRP A 401 5.67 -25.37 20.77
C TRP A 401 5.49 -26.87 20.54
N HIS A 402 5.69 -27.68 21.58
CA HIS A 402 5.43 -29.12 21.51
C HIS A 402 3.96 -29.43 21.23
N GLU A 403 3.02 -28.71 21.86
CA GLU A 403 1.57 -28.87 21.63
C GLU A 403 1.16 -28.49 20.19
N GLU A 404 1.79 -27.46 19.61
CA GLU A 404 1.55 -27.05 18.23
C GLU A 404 2.16 -28.03 17.22
N LEU A 405 3.43 -28.43 17.40
CA LEU A 405 4.09 -29.44 16.55
C LEU A 405 3.34 -30.78 16.59
N ASP A 406 2.85 -31.18 17.76
CA ASP A 406 2.02 -32.37 17.91
C ASP A 406 0.65 -32.19 17.25
N THR A 407 0.10 -30.98 17.24
CA THR A 407 -1.11 -30.67 16.49
C THR A 407 -0.87 -30.78 14.99
N PHE A 408 0.25 -30.27 14.45
CA PHE A 408 0.61 -30.42 13.03
C PHE A 408 0.84 -31.88 12.63
N LEU A 409 1.53 -32.67 13.45
CA LEU A 409 1.71 -34.11 13.24
C LEU A 409 0.39 -34.88 13.30
N ARG A 410 -0.56 -34.42 14.13
CA ARG A 410 -1.90 -35.00 14.28
C ARG A 410 -2.83 -34.64 13.12
N ILE A 411 -2.86 -33.38 12.67
CA ILE A 411 -3.76 -32.92 11.60
C ILE A 411 -3.20 -33.17 10.19
N LYS A 412 -1.86 -33.29 10.08
CA LYS A 412 -1.08 -33.52 8.86
C LYS A 412 -1.40 -32.56 7.70
N LYS A 413 -1.43 -31.24 7.94
CA LYS A 413 -1.81 -30.21 6.93
C LYS A 413 -0.95 -28.91 6.90
N LYS A 414 -0.73 -28.22 5.73
CA LYS A 414 0.08 -26.94 5.58
C LYS A 414 -0.30 -25.93 4.43
N SER A 415 0.32 -24.71 4.37
CA SER A 415 0.23 -23.67 3.27
C SER A 415 1.38 -22.58 3.29
N GLU A 416 1.94 -22.09 2.15
CA GLU A 416 3.17 -21.21 2.08
C GLU A 416 3.07 -19.90 1.22
N GLN A 417 3.87 -18.82 1.51
CA GLN A 417 3.66 -17.43 0.99
C GLN A 417 4.86 -16.55 0.47
N GLU A 418 6.14 -16.91 0.53
CA GLU A 418 7.20 -15.87 0.51
C GLU A 418 7.52 -15.10 -0.80
N ALA A 419 6.98 -15.48 -1.97
CA ALA A 419 7.34 -14.83 -3.25
C ALA A 419 6.50 -13.59 -3.63
N PHE A 420 5.46 -13.23 -2.86
CA PHE A 420 4.35 -12.39 -3.36
C PHE A 420 4.38 -10.89 -3.08
N SER A 421 5.36 -10.41 -2.31
CA SER A 421 5.48 -8.99 -1.94
C SER A 421 5.72 -8.05 -3.14
N ARG A 422 6.14 -8.56 -4.31
CA ARG A 422 6.43 -7.76 -5.52
C ARG A 422 5.22 -7.26 -6.33
N TYR A 423 4.02 -7.84 -6.17
CA TYR A 423 2.89 -7.61 -7.09
C TYR A 423 1.62 -7.03 -6.44
N GLY A 424 1.68 -6.65 -5.15
CA GLY A 424 0.54 -6.13 -4.39
C GLY A 424 -0.43 -7.22 -3.94
N LEU A 425 -1.09 -7.02 -2.78
CA LEU A 425 -1.89 -8.07 -2.11
C LEU A 425 -3.03 -8.65 -2.98
N SER A 426 -3.61 -7.89 -3.91
CA SER A 426 -4.67 -8.39 -4.79
C SER A 426 -4.18 -9.34 -5.89
N TYR A 427 -2.92 -9.24 -6.32
CA TYR A 427 -2.37 -10.13 -7.35
C TYR A 427 -2.34 -11.59 -6.89
N ILE A 428 -2.13 -11.81 -5.58
CA ILE A 428 -2.16 -13.13 -4.96
C ILE A 428 -3.52 -13.79 -5.20
N VAL A 429 -4.59 -13.07 -4.87
CA VAL A 429 -5.97 -13.56 -4.90
C VAL A 429 -6.54 -13.61 -6.32
N ASP A 430 -6.31 -12.55 -7.10
CA ASP A 430 -6.97 -12.37 -8.40
C ASP A 430 -6.23 -13.09 -9.54
N THR A 431 -4.95 -13.41 -9.38
CA THR A 431 -4.09 -13.85 -10.50
C THR A 431 -3.23 -15.06 -10.17
N TYR A 432 -2.37 -14.97 -9.16
CA TYR A 432 -1.42 -16.05 -8.86
C TYR A 432 -2.12 -17.38 -8.51
N LEU A 433 -3.10 -17.31 -7.60
CA LEU A 433 -3.86 -18.49 -7.16
C LEU A 433 -4.65 -19.13 -8.34
N PRO A 434 -5.45 -18.38 -9.12
CA PRO A 434 -6.11 -18.91 -10.31
C PRO A 434 -5.17 -19.51 -11.39
N GLU A 435 -3.98 -18.93 -11.61
CA GLU A 435 -3.03 -19.41 -12.61
C GLU A 435 -2.32 -20.70 -12.17
N LYS A 436 -1.92 -20.80 -10.90
CA LYS A 436 -1.32 -22.01 -10.32
C LYS A 436 -2.30 -23.20 -10.40
N LEU A 437 -3.59 -22.95 -10.17
CA LEU A 437 -4.67 -23.94 -10.29
C LEU A 437 -4.94 -24.38 -11.73
N LYS A 438 -4.68 -23.54 -12.74
CA LYS A 438 -4.77 -23.94 -14.17
C LYS A 438 -3.60 -24.82 -14.59
N LEU A 439 -2.40 -24.56 -14.08
CA LEU A 439 -1.21 -25.37 -14.33
C LEU A 439 -1.34 -26.79 -13.72
N MET A 440 -2.01 -26.90 -12.58
CA MET A 440 -2.31 -28.18 -11.92
C MET A 440 -3.46 -28.98 -12.56
N LYS A 441 -4.16 -28.44 -13.56
CA LYS A 441 -5.22 -29.16 -14.31
C LYS A 441 -4.74 -29.78 -15.63
N ASN A 442 -3.51 -29.46 -16.06
CA ASN A 442 -2.90 -29.95 -17.29
C ASN A 442 -1.67 -30.84 -17.04
N ALA A 443 -1.47 -31.26 -15.79
CA ALA A 443 -0.57 -32.33 -15.36
C ALA A 443 -1.45 -33.39 -14.66
#